data_AF-A0A4Q3EQE8-F1
#
_entry.id   AF-A0A4Q3EQE8-F1
#
_cell.length_a   1.000
_cell.length_b   1.000
_cell.length_c   1.000
_cell.angle_alpha   90.00
_cell.angle_beta   90.00
_cell.angle_gamma   90.00
#
_symmetry.space_group_name_H-M   'P 1'
#
loop_
_entity.id
_entity.type
_entity.pdbx_description
1 polymer ?
#
loop_
_entity_poly.entity_id
_entity_poly.type
_entity_poly.pdbx_seq_one_letter_code
_entity_poly.pdbx_strand_id
1 'polypeptide(L)'
;MLTIISSKEEFVLEIHHRLTAVYGNQIKYFHDLDPMSELVSALLSHRTKNRDSGQAFKNLRETFGTWEAVRDAPTDAVQVAIKPCTWPEQKAPRIQQILGLVTERLGVLSLDFLA
;
A
#
# COMPACT_ATOMS: atom_id res chain seq x y z
N MET A 1 25.34 31.79 2.81
CA MET A 1 24.47 32.94 3.17
C MET A 1 23.15 32.34 3.62
N LEU A 2 22.76 32.48 4.90
CA LEU A 2 21.46 31.98 5.37
C LEU A 2 20.39 32.90 4.79
N THR A 3 19.56 32.35 3.89
CA THR A 3 18.33 33.00 3.44
C THR A 3 17.50 33.30 4.69
N ILE A 4 17.20 34.58 4.94
CA ILE A 4 16.25 34.94 5.99
C ILE A 4 14.88 34.52 5.48
N ILE A 5 14.37 33.42 6.03
CA ILE A 5 13.05 32.89 5.70
C ILE A 5 12.02 33.68 6.49
N SER A 6 11.12 34.35 5.78
CA SER A 6 10.22 35.38 6.34
C SER A 6 8.78 34.89 6.48
N SER A 7 8.45 33.71 5.95
CA SER A 7 7.13 33.07 6.06
C SER A 7 7.20 31.53 6.12
N LYS A 8 6.08 30.89 6.48
CA LYS A 8 5.98 29.42 6.47
C LYS A 8 6.01 28.86 5.05
N GLU A 9 5.45 29.59 4.10
CA GLU A 9 5.44 29.24 2.68
C GLU A 9 6.87 29.23 2.12
N GLU A 10 7.65 30.28 2.39
CA GLU A 10 9.07 30.36 2.00
C GLU A 10 9.89 29.23 2.65
N PHE A 11 9.58 28.88 3.90
CA PHE A 11 10.24 27.80 4.61
C PHE A 11 10.01 26.44 3.94
N VAL A 12 8.77 26.12 3.61
CA VAL A 12 8.40 24.85 2.98
C VAL A 12 9.01 24.75 1.58
N LEU A 13 9.02 25.84 0.81
CA LEU A 13 9.65 25.86 -0.51
C LEU A 13 11.17 25.65 -0.43
N GLU A 14 11.85 26.25 0.55
CA GLU A 14 13.28 26.01 0.77
C GLU A 14 13.58 24.56 1.16
N ILE A 15 12.75 23.96 2.02
CA ILE A 15 12.85 22.51 2.32
C ILE A 15 12.66 21.69 1.05
N HIS A 16 11.63 21.98 0.26
CA HIS A 16 11.36 21.27 -0.99
C HIS A 16 12.56 21.36 -1.93
N HIS A 17 13.13 22.54 -2.14
CA HIS A 17 14.31 22.71 -2.99
C HIS A 17 15.50 21.88 -2.50
N ARG A 18 15.78 21.90 -1.19
CA ARG A 18 16.89 21.12 -0.62
C ARG A 18 16.68 19.62 -0.76
N LEU A 19 15.48 19.13 -0.48
CA LEU A 19 15.16 17.71 -0.63
C LEU A 19 15.23 17.29 -2.10
N THR A 20 14.68 18.10 -3.00
CA THR A 20 14.73 17.87 -4.45
C THR A 20 16.17 17.82 -4.98
N ALA A 21 17.08 18.65 -4.47
CA ALA A 21 18.49 18.61 -4.87
C ALA A 21 19.19 17.30 -4.49
N VAL A 22 18.76 16.63 -3.41
CA VAL A 22 19.35 15.38 -2.92
C VAL A 22 18.66 14.15 -3.51
N TYR A 23 17.33 14.16 -3.56
CA TYR A 23 16.50 12.99 -3.89
C TYR A 23 15.89 13.04 -5.30
N GLY A 24 16.02 14.16 -6.01
CA GLY A 24 15.36 14.42 -7.28
C GLY A 24 13.94 14.99 -7.13
N ASN A 25 13.40 15.54 -8.21
CA ASN A 25 12.02 16.08 -8.26
C ASN A 25 11.00 15.06 -8.79
N GLN A 26 11.45 13.94 -9.36
CA GLN A 26 10.57 12.89 -9.86
C GLN A 26 10.34 11.86 -8.76
N ILE A 27 9.13 11.87 -8.21
CA ILE A 27 8.66 10.79 -7.33
C ILE A 27 8.45 9.56 -8.20
N LYS A 28 9.44 8.65 -8.21
CA LYS A 28 9.28 7.34 -8.82
C LYS A 28 8.51 6.46 -7.86
N TYR A 29 7.22 6.27 -8.13
CA TYR A 29 6.43 5.28 -7.42
C TYR A 29 7.02 3.88 -7.67
N PHE A 30 7.00 3.04 -6.64
CA PHE A 30 7.58 1.69 -6.71
C PHE A 30 6.77 0.76 -7.63
N HIS A 31 5.52 1.11 -7.90
CA HIS A 31 4.57 0.42 -8.76
C HIS A 31 3.45 1.39 -9.18
N ASP A 32 2.70 0.99 -10.20
CA ASP A 32 1.49 1.64 -10.69
C ASP A 32 0.37 0.58 -10.59
N LEU A 33 -0.31 0.54 -9.45
CA LEU A 33 -1.36 -0.42 -9.17
C LEU A 33 -2.73 0.27 -9.21
N ASP A 34 -3.78 -0.50 -9.50
CA ASP A 34 -5.15 -0.02 -9.31
C ASP A 34 -5.42 0.33 -7.83
N PRO A 35 -6.40 1.19 -7.52
CA PRO A 35 -6.65 1.64 -6.14
C PRO A 35 -6.90 0.52 -5.13
N MET A 36 -7.50 -0.61 -5.54
CA MET A 36 -7.67 -1.77 -4.67
C MET A 36 -6.34 -2.46 -4.37
N SER A 37 -5.53 -2.66 -5.40
CA SER A 37 -4.19 -3.24 -5.28
C SER A 37 -3.25 -2.34 -4.46
N GLU A 38 -3.33 -1.01 -4.59
CA GLU A 38 -2.61 -0.06 -3.74
C GLU A 38 -2.99 -0.18 -2.27
N LEU A 39 -4.29 -0.28 -1.96
CA LEU A 39 -4.76 -0.48 -0.58
C LEU A 39 -4.17 -1.76 0.03
N VAL A 40 -4.19 -2.88 -0.70
CA VAL A 40 -3.61 -4.14 -0.22
C VAL A 40 -2.10 -4.04 -0.06
N SER A 41 -1.39 -3.41 -1.01
CA SER A 41 0.05 -3.16 -0.92
C SER A 41 0.42 -2.36 0.34
N ALA A 42 -0.34 -1.29 0.63
CA ALA A 42 -0.14 -0.47 1.83
C ALA A 42 -0.40 -1.24 3.14
N LEU A 43 -1.41 -2.11 3.20
CA LEU A 43 -1.65 -2.96 4.38
C LEU A 43 -0.49 -3.94 4.62
N LEU A 44 0.05 -4.52 3.56
CA LEU A 44 1.18 -5.45 3.62
C LEU A 44 2.48 -4.75 4.02
N SER A 45 2.68 -3.48 3.66
CA SER A 45 3.91 -2.73 3.98
C SER A 45 4.01 -2.29 5.44
N HIS A 46 2.89 -2.22 6.18
CA HIS A 46 2.92 -1.78 7.57
C HIS A 46 3.89 -2.63 8.41
N ARG A 47 4.96 -1.98 8.91
CA ARG A 47 6.05 -2.59 9.67
C ARG A 47 6.71 -3.80 8.99
N THR A 48 6.68 -3.88 7.66
CA THR A 48 7.30 -4.95 6.86
C THR A 48 8.27 -4.34 5.86
N LYS A 49 9.42 -4.98 5.62
CA LYS A 49 10.40 -4.49 4.64
C LYS A 49 9.81 -4.55 3.24
N ASN A 50 10.13 -3.56 2.39
CA ASN A 50 9.59 -3.45 1.02
C ASN A 50 9.74 -4.74 0.19
N ARG A 51 10.88 -5.42 0.29
CA ARG A 51 11.11 -6.70 -0.40
C ARG A 51 10.10 -7.76 0.04
N ASP A 52 9.85 -7.87 1.33
CA ASP A 52 9.03 -8.93 1.91
C ASP A 52 7.53 -8.63 1.71
N SER A 53 7.10 -7.37 1.82
CA SER A 53 5.73 -6.97 1.48
C SER A 53 5.45 -7.08 -0.02
N GLY A 54 6.42 -6.75 -0.87
CA GLY A 54 6.33 -6.96 -2.32
C GLY A 54 6.21 -8.43 -2.69
N GLN A 55 6.96 -9.33 -2.02
CA GLN A 55 6.81 -10.77 -2.22
C GLN A 55 5.43 -11.28 -1.76
N ALA A 56 4.95 -10.82 -0.60
CA ALA A 56 3.62 -11.19 -0.11
C ALA A 56 2.50 -10.75 -1.06
N PHE A 57 2.60 -9.54 -1.63
CA PHE A 57 1.65 -9.05 -2.63
C PHE A 57 1.65 -9.95 -3.88
N LYS A 58 2.82 -10.29 -4.42
CA LYS A 58 2.94 -11.20 -5.56
C LYS A 58 2.34 -12.57 -5.26
N ASN A 59 2.64 -13.14 -4.10
CA ASN A 59 2.08 -14.42 -3.67
C ASN A 59 0.55 -14.41 -3.66
N LEU A 60 -0.09 -13.33 -3.15
CA LEU A 60 -1.55 -13.21 -3.17
C LEU A 60 -2.10 -13.22 -4.60
N ARG A 61 -1.51 -12.41 -5.49
CA ARG A 61 -1.94 -12.30 -6.89
C ARG A 61 -1.76 -13.63 -7.65
N GLU A 62 -0.62 -14.30 -7.46
CA GLU A 62 -0.31 -15.57 -8.11
C GLU A 62 -1.16 -16.73 -7.57
N THR A 63 -1.46 -16.75 -6.25
CA THR A 63 -2.20 -17.85 -5.62
C THR A 63 -3.71 -17.74 -5.86
N PHE A 64 -4.28 -16.53 -5.80
CA PHE A 64 -5.73 -16.33 -5.79
C PHE A 64 -6.28 -15.67 -7.06
N GLY A 65 -5.47 -14.94 -7.83
CA GLY A 65 -5.86 -14.31 -9.10
C GLY A 65 -6.73 -13.05 -8.97
N THR A 66 -7.73 -13.04 -8.09
CA THR A 66 -8.64 -11.91 -7.85
C THR A 66 -8.71 -11.52 -6.37
N TRP A 67 -9.14 -10.30 -6.09
CA TRP A 67 -9.31 -9.84 -4.70
C TRP A 67 -10.51 -10.50 -4.03
N GLU A 68 -11.54 -10.87 -4.79
CA GLU A 68 -12.67 -11.67 -4.32
C GLU A 68 -12.19 -13.05 -3.86
N ALA A 69 -11.30 -13.68 -4.61
CA ALA A 69 -10.72 -14.96 -4.21
C ALA A 69 -9.88 -14.84 -2.93
N VAL A 70 -9.18 -13.72 -2.71
CA VAL A 70 -8.49 -13.45 -1.43
C VAL A 70 -9.50 -13.25 -0.29
N ARG A 71 -10.59 -12.50 -0.53
CA ARG A 71 -11.65 -12.24 0.46
C ARG A 71 -12.31 -13.55 0.92
N ASP A 72 -12.59 -14.44 -0.02
CA ASP A 72 -13.40 -15.65 0.21
C ASP A 72 -12.57 -16.90 0.55
N ALA A 73 -11.24 -16.84 0.39
CA ALA A 73 -10.33 -17.93 0.73
C ALA A 73 -10.32 -18.24 2.24
N PRO A 74 -9.93 -19.48 2.63
CA PRO A 74 -9.57 -19.77 4.01
C PRO A 74 -8.51 -18.78 4.53
N THR A 75 -8.73 -18.19 5.70
CA THR A 75 -7.84 -17.16 6.27
C THR A 75 -6.41 -17.69 6.48
N ASP A 76 -6.26 -18.97 6.82
CA ASP A 76 -4.97 -19.64 6.96
C ASP A 76 -4.21 -19.75 5.63
N ALA A 77 -4.91 -19.99 4.51
CA ALA A 77 -4.32 -19.96 3.19
C ALA A 77 -3.81 -18.54 2.83
N VAL A 78 -4.60 -17.50 3.14
CA VAL A 78 -4.16 -16.09 2.96
C VAL A 78 -2.94 -15.80 3.84
N GLN A 79 -2.96 -16.24 5.10
CA GLN A 79 -1.84 -16.10 6.04
C GLN A 79 -0.56 -16.77 5.49
N VAL A 80 -0.67 -17.96 4.90
CA VAL A 80 0.46 -18.66 4.26
C VAL A 80 1.01 -17.85 3.08
N ALA A 81 0.14 -17.32 2.21
CA ALA A 81 0.56 -16.51 1.08
C ALA A 81 1.33 -15.26 1.51
N ILE A 82 0.92 -14.63 2.61
CA ILE A 82 1.57 -13.43 3.15
C ILE A 82 2.59 -13.72 4.26
N LYS A 83 3.02 -14.98 4.44
CA LYS A 83 4.03 -15.38 5.43
C LYS A 83 5.31 -14.53 5.46
N PRO A 84 5.81 -13.96 4.34
CA PRO A 84 6.94 -13.04 4.38
C PRO A 84 6.70 -11.76 5.20
N CYS A 85 5.45 -11.33 5.37
CA CYS A 85 5.11 -10.14 6.14
C CYS A 85 5.35 -10.34 7.65
N THR A 86 5.50 -9.22 8.36
CA THR A 86 5.41 -9.22 9.82
C THR A 86 3.96 -9.41 10.28
N TRP A 87 3.74 -10.31 11.24
CA TRP A 87 2.43 -10.69 11.80
C TRP A 87 1.38 -11.11 10.76
N PRO A 88 1.69 -12.09 9.90
CA PRO A 88 0.75 -12.56 8.88
C PRO A 88 -0.58 -13.04 9.50
N GLU A 89 -0.53 -13.59 10.72
CA GLU A 89 -1.70 -14.03 11.50
C GLU A 89 -2.66 -12.90 11.87
N GLN A 90 -2.17 -11.66 11.99
CA GLN A 90 -3.00 -10.49 12.21
C GLN A 90 -3.43 -9.83 10.90
N LYS A 91 -2.55 -9.86 9.88
CA LYS A 91 -2.77 -9.20 8.59
C LYS A 91 -3.80 -9.92 7.73
N ALA A 92 -3.76 -11.25 7.67
CA ALA A 92 -4.66 -12.04 6.84
C ALA A 92 -6.15 -11.78 7.14
N PRO A 93 -6.64 -11.94 8.40
CA PRO A 93 -8.04 -11.67 8.71
C PRO A 93 -8.39 -10.18 8.49
N ARG A 94 -7.43 -9.27 8.72
CA ARG A 94 -7.66 -7.83 8.52
C ARG A 94 -7.83 -7.45 7.04
N ILE A 95 -7.03 -8.04 6.15
CA ILE A 95 -7.16 -7.84 4.70
C ILE A 95 -8.55 -8.32 4.28
N GLN A 96 -8.94 -9.54 4.64
CA GLN A 96 -10.25 -10.09 4.29
C GLN A 96 -11.41 -9.26 4.83
N GLN A 97 -11.32 -8.78 6.08
CA GLN A 97 -12.30 -7.87 6.66
C GLN A 97 -12.47 -6.59 5.83
N ILE A 98 -11.37 -5.98 5.39
CA ILE A 98 -11.41 -4.76 4.59
C ILE A 98 -12.03 -5.02 3.22
N LEU A 99 -11.65 -6.10 2.54
CA LEU A 99 -12.23 -6.48 1.26
C LEU A 99 -13.74 -6.76 1.39
N GLY A 100 -14.16 -7.38 2.50
CA GLY A 100 -15.57 -7.56 2.85
C GLY A 100 -16.31 -6.22 3.00
N LEU A 101 -15.76 -5.29 3.78
CA LEU A 101 -16.35 -3.97 4.02
C LEU A 101 -16.48 -3.13 2.74
N VAL A 102 -15.50 -3.19 1.84
CA VAL A 102 -15.59 -2.51 0.54
C VAL A 102 -16.73 -3.09 -0.28
N THR A 103 -16.81 -4.43 -0.36
CA THR A 103 -17.89 -5.12 -1.07
C THR A 103 -19.27 -4.75 -0.52
N GLU A 104 -19.43 -4.77 0.80
CA GLU A 104 -20.69 -4.45 1.48
C GLU A 104 -21.15 -3.02 1.18
N ARG A 105 -20.22 -2.06 1.23
CA ARG A 105 -20.56 -0.64 1.09
C ARG A 105 -20.81 -0.21 -0.35
N LEU A 106 -20.12 -0.82 -1.30
CA LEU A 106 -20.13 -0.38 -2.70
C LEU A 106 -20.86 -1.34 -3.64
N GLY A 107 -21.22 -2.55 -3.18
CA GLY A 107 -21.79 -3.61 -4.00
C GLY A 107 -20.80 -4.27 -4.97
N VAL A 108 -19.57 -3.74 -5.06
CA VAL A 108 -18.47 -4.21 -5.90
C VAL A 108 -17.16 -4.09 -5.14
N LEU A 109 -16.22 -4.99 -5.38
CA LEU A 109 -14.88 -4.92 -4.80
C LEU A 109 -13.96 -4.05 -5.66
N SER A 110 -14.28 -2.76 -5.76
CA SER A 110 -13.49 -1.77 -6.51
C SER A 110 -13.42 -0.44 -5.76
N LEU A 111 -12.30 0.26 -5.92
CA LEU A 111 -12.06 1.63 -5.46
C LEU A 111 -11.71 2.56 -6.63
N ASP A 112 -12.06 2.19 -7.87
CA ASP A 112 -11.67 2.94 -9.08
C ASP A 112 -12.24 4.37 -9.12
N PHE A 113 -13.26 4.67 -8.31
CA PHE A 113 -13.80 6.03 -8.16
C PHE A 113 -12.84 7.00 -7.45
N LEU A 114 -11.72 6.52 -6.90
CA LEU A 114 -10.68 7.34 -6.26
C LEU A 114 -9.51 7.69 -7.19
N ALA A 115 -9.49 7.15 -8.41
CA ALA A 115 -8.43 7.38 -9.40
C ALA A 115 -8.60 8.72 -10.14
#